data_AF-A0A401H7T7-F1
#
_entry.id   AF-A0A401H7T7-F1
#
_cell.length_a   1.000
_cell.length_b   1.000
_cell.length_c   1.000
_cell.angle_alpha   90.00
_cell.angle_beta   90.00
_cell.angle_gamma   90.00
#
_symmetry.space_group_name_H-M   'P 1'
#
loop_
_entity.id
_entity.type
_entity.pdbx_description
1 polymer ?
#
loop_
_entity_poly.entity_id
_entity_poly.type
_entity_poly.pdbx_seq_one_letter_code
_entity_poly.pdbx_strand_id
1 'polypeptide(L)' 'MGEGGILTIAHTPDADDAFMFYGIVAGAVEIRGFRRVRHVIEDIETLNRWLVEEGR' A
#
# COMPACT_ATOMS: atom_id res chain seq x y z
N MET A 1 -13.36 -10.45 17.96
CA MET A 1 -13.15 -9.57 16.80
C MET A 1 -12.10 -10.26 15.93
N GLY A 2 -12.52 -10.81 14.79
CA GLY A 2 -11.69 -11.72 13.99
C GLY A 2 -10.38 -11.08 13.52
N GLU A 3 -9.36 -11.90 13.31
CA GLU A 3 -8.00 -11.51 12.93
C GLU A 3 -7.98 -10.88 11.54
N GLY A 4 -8.22 -9.57 11.45
CA GLY A 4 -8.07 -8.83 10.20
C GLY A 4 -6.64 -8.93 9.69
N GLY A 5 -6.48 -9.26 8.41
CA GLY A 5 -5.17 -9.38 7.76
C GLY A 5 -4.44 -8.04 7.63
N ILE A 6 -3.19 -8.08 7.15
CA ILE A 6 -2.43 -6.90 6.78
C ILE A 6 -2.63 -6.67 5.27
N LEU A 7 -3.16 -5.52 4.88
CA LEU A 7 -3.15 -5.10 3.48
C LEU A 7 -1.79 -4.50 3.18
N THR A 8 -1.09 -5.01 2.16
CA THR A 8 0.13 -4.35 1.65
C THR A 8 -0.23 -3.53 0.43
N ILE A 9 0.16 -2.26 0.42
CA ILE A 9 -0.02 -1.35 -0.71
C ILE A 9 1.36 -0.90 -1.13
N ALA A 10 1.76 -1.26 -2.36
CA ALA A 10 2.98 -0.78 -2.97
C ALA A 10 2.66 0.39 -3.91
N HIS A 11 3.40 1.48 -3.79
CA HIS A 11 3.21 2.68 -4.60
C HIS A 11 4.53 3.43 -4.80
N THR A 12 4.55 4.40 -5.71
CA THR A 12 5.75 5.17 -6.01
C THR A 12 5.99 6.27 -4.97
N PRO A 13 7.23 6.79 -4.88
CA PRO A 13 7.56 7.96 -4.07
C PRO A 13 7.13 9.29 -4.74
N ASP A 14 6.09 9.29 -5.57
CA ASP A 14 5.61 10.49 -6.25
C ASP A 14 4.57 11.24 -5.41
N ALA A 15 4.44 12.55 -5.66
CA ALA A 15 3.61 13.44 -4.83
C ALA A 15 2.10 13.13 -4.95
N ASP A 16 1.66 12.66 -6.10
CA ASP A 16 0.30 12.17 -6.36
C ASP A 16 0.00 10.91 -5.55
N ASP A 17 0.91 9.93 -5.52
CA ASP A 17 0.76 8.73 -4.68
C ASP A 17 0.73 9.08 -3.18
N ALA A 18 1.63 9.97 -2.74
CA ALA A 18 1.61 10.46 -1.36
C ALA A 18 0.28 11.14 -1.00
N PHE A 19 -0.27 11.93 -1.93
CA PHE A 19 -1.57 12.57 -1.75
C PHE A 19 -2.72 11.56 -1.70
N MET A 20 -2.73 10.56 -2.58
CA MET A 20 -3.77 9.52 -2.62
C MET A 20 -3.84 8.72 -1.32
N PHE A 21 -2.69 8.35 -0.74
CA PHE A 21 -2.64 7.51 0.47
C PHE A 21 -2.64 8.30 1.78
N TYR A 22 -2.58 9.63 1.73
CA TYR A 22 -2.51 10.48 2.92
C TYR A 22 -3.62 10.20 3.94
N GLY A 23 -4.86 9.99 3.49
CA GLY A 23 -5.99 9.73 4.38
C GLY A 23 -5.83 8.44 5.20
N ILE A 24 -5.20 7.41 4.62
CA ILE A 24 -4.92 6.14 5.28
C ILE A 24 -3.74 6.31 6.26
N VAL A 25 -2.66 6.97 5.82
CA VAL A 25 -1.46 7.22 6.64
C VAL A 25 -1.79 8.12 7.84
N ALA A 26 -2.63 9.14 7.65
CA ALA A 26 -3.07 10.05 8.70
C ALA A 26 -4.11 9.42 9.65
N GLY A 27 -4.57 8.18 9.40
CA GLY A 27 -5.59 7.51 10.19
C GLY A 27 -6.99 8.12 10.06
N ALA A 28 -7.21 8.98 9.06
CA ALA A 28 -8.52 9.58 8.78
C ALA A 28 -9.44 8.61 8.03
N VAL A 29 -8.87 7.61 7.35
CA VAL A 29 -9.58 6.58 6.58
C VAL A 29 -9.13 5.20 7.02
N GLU A 30 -10.08 4.37 7.47
CA GLU A 30 -9.85 2.96 7.78
C GLU A 30 -10.27 2.07 6.62
N ILE A 31 -9.46 1.04 6.32
CA ILE A 31 -9.82 0.02 5.33
C ILE A 31 -10.52 -1.13 6.04
N ARG A 32 -11.84 -1.20 5.85
CA ARG A 32 -12.68 -2.27 6.44
C ARG A 32 -12.18 -3.65 6.01
N GLY A 33 -12.13 -4.58 6.97
CA GLY A 33 -11.68 -5.95 6.74
C GLY A 33 -10.18 -6.18 6.92
N PHE A 34 -9.38 -5.12 7.08
CA PHE A 34 -7.95 -5.23 7.39
C PHE A 34 -7.64 -4.60 8.76
N ARG A 35 -6.69 -5.20 9.48
CA ARG A 35 -6.25 -4.68 10.78
C ARG A 35 -5.20 -3.58 10.64
N ARG A 36 -4.35 -3.70 9.62
CA ARG A 36 -3.26 -2.77 9.34
C ARG A 36 -3.05 -2.64 7.85
N VAL A 37 -2.57 -1.47 7.45
CA VAL A 37 -2.05 -1.23 6.12
C VAL A 37 -0.53 -1.11 6.24
N ARG A 38 0.19 -1.82 5.37
CA ARG A 38 1.65 -1.72 5.21
C ARG A 38 1.91 -1.05 3.87
N HIS A 39 2.54 0.12 3.91
CA HIS A 39 2.97 0.82 2.71
C HIS A 39 4.38 0.33 2.32
N VAL A 40 4.57 0.07 1.03
CA VAL A 40 5.87 -0.19 0.42
C VAL A 40 6.07 0.88 -0.65
N ILE A 41 7.18 1.61 -0.57
CA ILE A 41 7.46 2.72 -1.46
C ILE A 41 8.68 2.35 -2.29
N GLU A 42 8.50 2.20 -3.60
CA GLU A 42 9.56 1.88 -4.55
C GLU A 42 9.27 2.51 -5.91
N ASP A 43 10.27 2.64 -6.77
CA ASP A 43 10.06 3.15 -8.13
C ASP A 43 9.17 2.20 -8.98
N ILE A 44 8.49 2.77 -9.98
CA ILE A 44 7.54 2.02 -10.82
C ILE A 44 8.19 0.87 -11.59
N GLU A 45 9.49 0.98 -11.94
CA GLU A 45 10.20 -0.08 -12.65
C GLU A 45 10.42 -1.29 -11.74
N THR A 46 10.84 -1.05 -10.50
CA THR A 46 10.97 -2.07 -9.46
C THR A 46 9.64 -2.76 -9.18
N LEU A 47 8.55 -2.00 -9.02
CA LEU A 47 7.21 -2.56 -8.81
C LEU A 47 6.74 -3.42 -9.99
N ASN A 48 6.98 -2.98 -11.22
CA ASN A 48 6.67 -3.76 -12.42
C ASN A 48 7.48 -5.06 -12.49
N ARG A 49 8.78 -5.02 -12.17
CA ARG A 49 9.61 -6.23 -12.12
C ARG A 49 9.09 -7.22 -11.08
N TRP A 50 8.69 -6.76 -9.89
CA TRP A 50 8.12 -7.64 -8.87
C TRP A 50 6.85 -8.35 -9.36
N LEU A 51 5.97 -7.63 -10.04
CA LEU A 51 4.75 -8.23 -10.59
C LEU A 51 5.07 -9.26 -11.67
N VAL A 52 5.96 -8.92 -12.61
CA VAL A 52 6.27 -9.76 -13.78
C VAL A 52 7.12 -10.97 -13.42
N GLU A 53 8.11 -10.80 -12.54
CA GLU A 53 9.10 -11.83 -12.22
C GLU A 53 8.68 -12.68 -11.02
N GLU A 54 8.01 -12.09 -10.02
CA GLU A 54 7.74 -12.74 -8.74
C GLU A 54 6.24 -12.99 -8.48
N GLY A 55 5.34 -12.40 -9.28
CA GLY A 55 3.90 -12.58 -9.13
C GLY A 55 3.35 -12.12 -7.79
N ARG A 56 4.02 -11.12 -7.18
CA ARG A 56 3.69 -10.56 -5.87
C ARG A 56 3.05 -9.18 -5.97
#